data_AF-A0A973J8N9-F1
#
_entry.id   AF-A0A973J8N9-F1
#
_cell.length_a   1.000
_cell.length_b   1.000
_cell.length_c   1.000
_cell.angle_alpha   90.00
_cell.angle_beta   90.00
_cell.angle_gamma   90.00
#
_symmetry.space_group_name_H-M   'P 1'
#
loop_
_entity.id
_entity.type
_entity.pdbx_description
1 polymer ?
#
loop_
_entity_poly.entity_id
_entity_poly.type
_entity_poly.pdbx_seq_one_letter_code
_entity_poly.pdbx_strand_id
1 'polypeptide(L)'
;MSIENLLATADVKRLTEQSADWRRWGPYLSDRQWGTVREDYSPGGNAWEDFSHDQARSRAYRWGEDGIAGIADIHQRLCFALALWNGQDPILKERLFGLTGNQGNHGEDVKEYYFYLDNTPSHAYMRALYKYPQAI
;
A
#
# COMPACT_ATOMS: atom_id res chain seq x y z
N MET A 1 -29.21 8.29 -18.65
CA MET A 1 -28.00 9.12 -18.89
C MET A 1 -27.33 8.54 -20.13
N SER A 2 -27.27 9.29 -21.24
CA SER A 2 -26.72 8.79 -22.53
C SER A 2 -25.20 8.66 -22.47
N ILE A 3 -24.65 7.71 -23.25
CA ILE A 3 -23.20 7.41 -23.32
C ILE A 3 -22.38 8.66 -23.70
N GLU A 4 -22.94 9.55 -24.51
CA GLU A 4 -22.32 10.82 -24.90
C GLU A 4 -22.02 11.76 -23.71
N ASN A 5 -22.87 11.77 -22.68
CA ASN A 5 -22.65 12.60 -21.49
C ASN A 5 -21.53 12.05 -20.60
N LEU A 6 -21.23 10.76 -20.69
CA LEU A 6 -20.17 10.12 -19.92
C LEU A 6 -18.79 10.49 -20.50
N LEU A 7 -18.69 10.58 -21.83
CA LEU A 7 -17.49 11.00 -22.55
C LEU A 7 -17.14 12.49 -22.36
N ALA A 8 -18.11 13.32 -21.96
CA ALA A 8 -17.92 14.74 -21.73
C ALA A 8 -17.35 15.09 -20.33
N THR A 9 -17.17 14.11 -19.45
CA THR A 9 -16.59 14.35 -18.13
C THR A 9 -15.11 14.69 -18.22
N ALA A 10 -14.65 15.63 -17.39
CA ALA A 10 -13.27 16.14 -17.42
C ALA A 10 -12.23 15.02 -17.28
N ASP A 11 -12.55 13.98 -16.53
CA ASP A 11 -11.65 12.83 -16.35
C ASP A 11 -11.57 11.95 -17.61
N VAL A 12 -12.68 11.69 -18.30
CA VAL A 12 -12.63 10.92 -19.57
C VAL A 12 -11.84 11.68 -20.64
N LYS A 13 -11.95 13.01 -20.67
CA LYS A 13 -11.10 13.84 -21.54
C LYS A 13 -9.60 13.70 -21.19
N ARG A 14 -9.24 13.73 -19.90
CA ARG A 14 -7.85 13.47 -19.44
C ARG A 14 -7.36 12.06 -19.75
N LEU A 15 -8.24 11.05 -19.74
CA LEU A 15 -7.90 9.66 -20.06
C LEU A 15 -7.61 9.47 -21.56
N THR A 16 -8.24 10.28 -22.42
CA THR A 16 -8.19 10.16 -23.89
C THR A 16 -7.13 11.05 -24.53
N GLU A 17 -6.75 12.15 -23.88
CA GLU A 17 -5.60 12.97 -24.26
C GLU A 17 -4.30 12.18 -23.99
N GLN A 18 -3.60 11.79 -25.06
CA GLN A 18 -2.45 10.87 -25.10
C GLN A 18 -1.22 11.23 -24.24
N SER A 19 -1.21 12.37 -23.54
CA SER A 19 -0.18 12.66 -22.53
C SER A 19 -0.50 11.90 -21.24
N ALA A 20 -0.01 10.66 -21.14
CA ALA A 20 -0.22 9.72 -20.04
C ALA A 20 0.41 10.14 -18.68
N ASP A 21 0.58 11.44 -18.44
CA ASP A 21 1.26 11.98 -17.27
C ASP A 21 0.49 11.75 -15.97
N TRP A 22 -0.83 11.63 -16.04
CA TRP A 22 -1.68 11.30 -14.88
C TRP A 22 -1.46 9.87 -14.37
N ARG A 23 -1.01 8.93 -15.21
CA ARG A 23 -0.66 7.58 -14.76
C ARG A 23 0.64 7.57 -13.97
N ARG A 24 1.46 8.61 -14.07
CA ARG A 24 2.82 8.60 -13.53
C ARG A 24 2.85 8.40 -12.02
N TRP A 25 1.78 8.73 -11.30
CA TRP A 25 1.67 8.59 -9.86
C TRP A 25 0.34 7.94 -9.50
N GLY A 26 0.36 7.01 -8.54
CA GLY A 26 -0.84 6.35 -8.08
C GLY A 26 -0.60 5.47 -6.86
N PRO A 27 -1.64 4.76 -6.37
CA PRO A 27 -1.56 3.88 -5.21
C PRO A 27 -0.94 2.53 -5.60
N TYR A 28 0.30 2.56 -6.07
CA TYR A 28 1.05 1.39 -6.52
C TYR A 28 1.91 0.79 -5.41
N LEU A 29 1.83 1.34 -4.20
CA LEU A 29 2.52 0.83 -3.02
C LEU A 29 1.68 -0.24 -2.33
N SER A 30 2.32 -1.30 -1.82
CA SER A 30 1.60 -2.32 -1.05
C SER A 30 1.38 -1.82 0.38
N ASP A 31 0.27 -2.21 1.02
CA ASP A 31 -0.01 -1.81 2.41
C ASP A 31 0.93 -2.49 3.44
N ARG A 32 1.44 -3.67 3.10
CA ARG A 32 2.44 -4.47 3.83
C ARG A 32 3.20 -5.38 2.87
N GLN A 33 4.48 -5.64 3.13
CA GLN A 33 5.26 -6.55 2.27
C GLN A 33 6.34 -7.38 3.00
N TRP A 34 6.14 -7.76 4.26
CA TRP A 34 7.02 -8.73 4.92
C TRP A 34 6.54 -10.17 4.80
N GLY A 35 7.46 -11.13 4.95
CA GLY A 35 7.17 -12.56 4.82
C GLY A 35 6.85 -12.99 3.39
N THR A 36 7.54 -12.42 2.40
CA THR A 36 7.30 -12.68 0.97
C THR A 36 8.45 -13.43 0.32
N VAL A 37 8.14 -14.27 -0.67
CA VAL A 37 9.13 -15.05 -1.44
C VAL A 37 10.19 -14.18 -2.10
N ARG A 38 9.85 -12.93 -2.48
CA ARG A 38 10.79 -12.01 -3.13
C ARG A 38 11.88 -11.53 -2.18
N GLU A 39 11.60 -11.48 -0.88
CA GLU A 39 12.52 -11.01 0.16
C GLU A 39 13.13 -12.16 0.99
N ASP A 40 12.98 -13.40 0.53
CA ASP A 40 13.53 -14.57 1.18
C ASP A 40 15.04 -14.68 0.94
N TYR A 41 15.82 -14.57 2.01
CA TYR A 41 17.26 -14.83 2.01
C TYR A 41 17.63 -15.95 2.99
N SER A 42 16.64 -16.72 3.45
CA SER A 42 16.88 -17.82 4.36
C SER A 42 17.66 -18.95 3.69
N PRO A 43 18.50 -19.69 4.45
CA PRO A 43 19.26 -20.82 3.90
C PRO A 43 18.41 -21.98 3.34
N GLY A 44 17.11 -22.02 3.64
CA GLY A 44 16.22 -23.15 3.35
C GLY A 44 14.92 -22.81 2.62
N GLY A 45 14.74 -21.57 2.15
CA GLY A 45 13.51 -21.18 1.43
C GLY A 45 12.29 -20.94 2.35
N ASN A 46 12.52 -20.50 3.59
CA ASN A 46 11.49 -20.20 4.57
C ASN A 46 11.00 -18.74 4.50
N ALA A 47 10.53 -18.33 3.32
CA ALA A 47 10.15 -16.94 3.03
C ALA A 47 9.14 -16.32 4.00
N TRP A 48 8.22 -17.12 4.53
CA TRP A 48 7.09 -16.66 5.36
C TRP A 48 7.47 -16.41 6.82
N GLU A 49 8.66 -16.86 7.25
CA GLU A 49 9.14 -16.71 8.62
C GLU A 49 10.47 -15.95 8.71
N ASP A 50 11.29 -15.98 7.65
CA ASP A 50 12.59 -15.32 7.60
C ASP A 50 12.47 -13.80 7.74
N PHE A 51 11.54 -13.20 6.99
CA PHE A 51 11.35 -11.76 6.97
C PHE A 51 10.16 -11.33 7.84
N SER A 52 10.43 -11.03 9.12
CA SER A 52 9.40 -10.69 10.11
C SER A 52 8.92 -9.25 10.05
N HIS A 53 7.76 -8.97 10.68
CA HIS A 53 7.25 -7.61 10.86
C HIS A 53 8.26 -6.68 11.57
N ASP A 54 9.04 -7.20 12.51
CA ASP A 54 9.99 -6.37 13.24
C ASP A 54 11.17 -5.93 12.34
N GLN A 55 11.65 -6.85 11.49
CA GLN A 55 12.63 -6.50 10.46
C GLN A 55 12.05 -5.52 9.44
N ALA A 56 10.78 -5.65 9.07
CA ALA A 56 10.10 -4.79 8.08
C ALA A 56 10.26 -3.29 8.36
N ARG A 57 10.41 -2.93 9.64
CA ARG A 57 10.56 -1.55 10.10
C ARG A 57 11.95 -0.96 9.91
N SER A 58 12.97 -1.79 9.77
CA SER A 58 14.39 -1.39 9.82
C SER A 58 15.26 -2.03 8.73
N ARG A 59 14.66 -2.86 7.89
CA ARG A 59 15.31 -3.50 6.76
C ARG A 59 14.98 -2.75 5.47
N ALA A 60 16.00 -2.45 4.68
CA ALA A 60 15.80 -1.98 3.32
C ALA A 60 15.35 -3.14 2.44
N TYR A 61 14.23 -2.97 1.74
CA TYR A 61 13.69 -3.98 0.84
C TYR A 61 14.47 -3.89 -0.48
N ARG A 62 14.62 -5.01 -1.18
CA ARG A 62 15.31 -5.07 -2.47
C ARG A 62 14.35 -5.22 -3.64
N TRP A 63 13.20 -5.84 -3.40
CA TRP A 63 12.25 -6.25 -4.43
C TRP A 63 10.82 -5.78 -4.13
N GLY A 64 10.69 -4.78 -3.27
CA GLY A 64 9.41 -4.34 -2.74
C GLY A 64 9.50 -3.04 -1.97
N GLU A 65 8.35 -2.47 -1.67
CA GLU A 65 8.17 -1.28 -0.85
C GLU A 65 6.76 -1.36 -0.24
N ASP A 66 6.60 -0.92 1.01
CA ASP A 66 5.29 -0.89 1.67
C ASP A 66 5.01 0.44 2.39
N GLY A 67 3.72 0.73 2.58
CA GLY A 67 3.30 1.90 3.34
C GLY A 67 1.79 2.16 3.33
N ILE A 68 1.27 2.67 4.45
CA ILE A 68 -0.15 2.99 4.62
C ILE A 68 -0.56 4.10 3.66
N ALA A 69 -1.59 3.82 2.86
CA ALA A 69 -2.14 4.75 1.87
C ALA A 69 -1.04 5.33 0.96
N GLY A 70 -0.07 4.49 0.61
CA GLY A 70 1.10 4.92 -0.12
C GLY A 70 0.83 5.26 -1.58
N ILE A 71 1.57 6.24 -2.08
CA ILE A 71 1.61 6.60 -3.50
C ILE A 71 3.03 6.41 -4.01
N ALA A 72 3.16 5.96 -5.25
CA ALA A 72 4.44 5.80 -5.90
C ALA A 72 4.35 6.24 -7.35
N ASP A 73 5.50 6.56 -7.93
CA ASP A 73 5.57 6.70 -9.37
C ASP A 73 5.44 5.33 -10.07
N ILE A 74 5.16 5.30 -11.37
CA ILE A 74 4.97 4.05 -12.14
C ILE A 74 6.19 3.12 -12.16
N HIS A 75 7.38 3.64 -11.86
CA HIS A 75 8.59 2.85 -11.76
C HIS A 75 8.95 2.51 -10.31
N GLN A 76 8.13 2.94 -9.34
CA GLN A 76 8.36 2.76 -7.90
C GLN A 76 9.76 3.24 -7.46
N ARG A 77 10.26 4.31 -8.07
CA ARG A 77 11.55 4.95 -7.71
C ARG A 77 11.38 5.92 -6.55
N LEU A 78 10.22 6.55 -6.47
CA LEU A 78 9.82 7.46 -5.40
C LEU A 78 8.51 6.93 -4.80
N CYS A 79 8.57 6.65 -3.51
CA CYS A 79 7.46 6.14 -2.73
C CYS A 79 7.19 7.10 -1.57
N PHE A 80 5.92 7.46 -1.37
CA PHE A 80 5.45 8.24 -0.24
C PHE A 80 4.38 7.44 0.49
N ALA A 81 4.38 7.50 1.81
CA ALA A 81 3.37 6.86 2.64
C ALA A 81 3.11 7.68 3.89
N LEU A 82 1.97 7.42 4.55
CA LEU A 82 1.65 8.03 5.83
C LEU A 82 2.36 7.28 6.96
N ALA A 83 3.03 8.04 7.83
CA ALA A 83 3.57 7.57 9.10
C ALA A 83 2.83 8.27 10.24
N LEU A 84 2.23 7.50 11.14
CA LEU A 84 1.49 8.01 12.29
C LEU A 84 2.21 7.65 13.59
N TRP A 85 2.11 8.50 14.61
CA TRP A 85 2.60 8.21 15.95
C TRP A 85 1.63 8.73 16.98
N ASN A 86 1.23 7.86 17.91
CA ASN A 86 0.37 8.22 19.04
C ASN A 86 1.16 8.85 20.21
N GLY A 87 2.48 8.98 20.12
CA GLY A 87 3.33 9.51 21.20
C GLY A 87 3.67 8.50 22.30
N GLN A 88 3.13 7.27 22.24
CA GLN A 88 3.29 6.23 23.26
C GLN A 88 4.00 4.99 22.71
N ASP A 89 3.70 4.61 21.47
CA ASP A 89 4.26 3.41 20.86
C ASP A 89 5.76 3.60 20.60
N PRO A 90 6.57 2.55 20.78
CA PRO A 90 8.01 2.61 20.50
C PRO A 90 8.32 2.66 19.00
N ILE A 91 7.29 2.64 18.14
CA ILE A 91 7.41 2.47 16.70
C ILE A 91 6.44 3.43 15.99
N LEU A 92 6.83 3.92 14.81
CA LEU A 92 5.91 4.62 13.92
C LEU A 92 4.96 3.61 13.28
N LYS A 93 3.71 4.03 13.10
CA LYS A 93 2.71 3.28 12.34
C LYS A 93 2.79 3.68 10.88
N GLU A 94 3.56 2.89 10.12
CA GLU A 94 3.87 3.16 8.71
C GLU A 94 3.26 2.12 7.75
N ARG A 95 2.90 0.94 8.26
CA ARG A 95 2.39 -0.21 7.49
C ARG A 95 1.27 -0.91 8.25
N LEU A 96 0.35 -1.54 7.53
CA LEU A 96 -0.75 -2.27 8.16
C LEU A 96 -0.23 -3.53 8.83
N PHE A 97 -0.66 -3.79 10.07
CA PHE A 97 -0.25 -5.00 10.77
C PHE A 97 -0.99 -6.22 10.21
N GLY A 98 -0.29 -7.35 10.01
CA GLY A 98 -0.88 -8.57 9.50
C GLY A 98 -0.11 -9.83 9.91
N LEU A 99 -0.77 -10.97 9.80
CA LEU A 99 -0.19 -12.28 10.06
C LEU A 99 0.33 -12.88 8.75
N THR A 100 1.47 -13.55 8.80
CA THR A 100 1.94 -14.37 7.66
C THR A 100 1.11 -15.64 7.52
N GLY A 101 1.30 -16.38 6.42
CA GLY A 101 0.55 -17.60 6.12
C GLY A 101 0.49 -18.61 7.27
N ASN A 102 1.63 -18.86 7.92
CA ASN A 102 1.72 -19.81 9.05
C ASN A 102 1.16 -19.25 10.37
N GLN A 103 1.02 -17.93 10.47
CA GLN A 103 0.52 -17.27 11.68
C GLN A 103 -1.01 -17.16 11.68
N GLY A 104 -1.65 -17.13 10.51
CA GLY A 104 -3.09 -16.99 10.37
C GLY A 104 -3.83 -18.32 10.21
N ASN A 105 -5.03 -18.41 10.81
CA ASN A 105 -5.88 -19.60 10.68
C ASN A 105 -6.38 -19.87 9.25
N HIS A 106 -6.41 -18.84 8.39
CA HIS A 106 -6.86 -18.90 7.00
C HIS A 106 -5.80 -18.34 6.04
N GLY A 107 -4.53 -18.47 6.40
CA GLY A 107 -3.42 -17.88 5.64
C GLY A 107 -3.14 -16.42 6.03
N GLU A 108 -2.42 -15.72 5.16
CA GLU A 108 -2.00 -14.34 5.36
C GLU A 108 -3.22 -13.41 5.48
N ASP A 109 -3.24 -12.57 6.52
CA ASP A 109 -4.37 -11.68 6.78
C ASP A 109 -3.96 -10.40 7.51
N VAL A 110 -4.54 -9.27 7.10
CA VAL A 110 -4.35 -7.96 7.75
C VAL A 110 -5.27 -7.86 8.96
N LYS A 111 -4.72 -7.48 10.11
CA LYS A 111 -5.44 -7.46 11.39
C LYS A 111 -5.87 -6.06 11.81
N GLU A 112 -6.08 -5.19 10.84
CA GLU A 112 -6.45 -3.79 11.05
C GLU A 112 -7.63 -3.39 10.20
N TYR A 113 -8.33 -2.34 10.62
CA TYR A 113 -9.51 -1.83 9.94
C TYR A 113 -9.12 -0.67 9.02
N TYR A 114 -9.20 -0.94 7.71
CA TYR A 114 -8.91 0.03 6.66
C TYR A 114 -9.84 -0.17 5.46
N PHE A 115 -10.12 0.90 4.74
CA PHE A 115 -11.03 0.90 3.60
C PHE A 115 -10.55 1.87 2.53
N TYR A 116 -10.43 1.39 1.30
CA TYR A 116 -10.34 2.25 0.13
C TYR A 116 -11.75 2.72 -0.23
N LEU A 117 -11.96 4.03 -0.22
CA LEU A 117 -13.31 4.62 -0.31
C LEU A 117 -13.59 5.20 -1.69
N ASP A 118 -12.62 5.85 -2.31
CA ASP A 118 -12.78 6.48 -3.63
C ASP A 118 -11.43 6.70 -4.32
N ASN A 119 -11.41 6.63 -5.64
CA ASN A 119 -10.25 6.93 -6.46
C ASN A 119 -10.68 7.28 -7.88
N THR A 120 -10.35 8.49 -8.33
CA THR A 120 -10.53 8.86 -9.74
C THR A 120 -9.58 8.02 -10.63
N PRO A 121 -9.96 7.66 -11.86
CA PRO A 121 -9.06 6.96 -12.78
C PRO A 121 -7.71 7.66 -12.99
N SER A 122 -7.67 8.98 -12.86
CA SER A 122 -6.47 9.82 -12.98
C SER A 122 -5.64 9.92 -11.69
N HIS A 123 -6.09 9.33 -10.58
CA HIS A 123 -5.49 9.44 -9.24
C HIS A 123 -5.39 10.88 -8.69
N ALA A 124 -6.04 11.87 -9.34
CA ALA A 124 -6.05 13.25 -8.88
C ALA A 124 -6.81 13.43 -7.55
N TYR A 125 -7.76 12.51 -7.27
CA TYR A 125 -8.40 12.38 -5.97
C TYR A 125 -8.37 10.92 -5.53
N MET A 126 -7.92 10.70 -4.30
CA MET A 126 -7.87 9.41 -3.63
C MET A 126 -8.37 9.59 -2.20
N ARG A 127 -9.21 8.65 -1.73
CA ARG A 127 -9.71 8.64 -0.36
C ARG A 127 -9.60 7.24 0.23
N ALA A 128 -8.91 7.15 1.35
CA ALA A 128 -8.84 5.97 2.19
C ALA A 128 -9.26 6.34 3.62
N LEU A 129 -9.80 5.36 4.34
CA LEU A 129 -10.07 5.42 5.77
C LEU A 129 -9.21 4.37 6.45
N TYR A 130 -8.32 4.81 7.34
CA TYR A 130 -7.60 3.93 8.25
C TYR A 130 -8.06 4.21 9.69
N LYS A 131 -8.55 3.18 10.38
CA LYS A 131 -8.92 3.29 11.80
C LYS A 131 -7.68 2.98 12.63
N TYR A 132 -6.91 4.01 12.96
CA TYR A 132 -5.73 3.87 13.79
C TYR A 132 -6.15 3.48 15.22
N PRO A 133 -5.80 2.27 15.70
CA PRO A 133 -6.18 1.85 17.04
C PRO A 133 -5.38 2.66 18.06
N GLN A 134 -6.03 3.64 18.67
CA GLN A 134 -5.50 4.32 19.86
C GLN A 134 -5.97 3.53 21.08
N ALA A 135 -5.03 2.96 21.82
CA ALA A 135 -5.29 2.56 23.19
C ALA A 135 -5.46 3.85 24.01
N ILE A 136 -6.61 3.99 24.68
CA ILE A 136 -6.87 5.02 25.68
C ILE A 136 -6.37 4.51 27.03
#